data_AF-A0A660SKZ2-F1
#
_entry.id   AF-A0A660SKZ2-F1
#
_cell.length_a   1.000
_cell.length_b   1.000
_cell.length_c   1.000
_cell.angle_alpha   90.00
_cell.angle_beta   90.00
_cell.angle_gamma   90.00
#
_symmetry.space_group_name_H-M   'P 1'
#
loop_
_entity.id
_entity.type
_entity.pdbx_description
1 polymer ?
#
loop_
_entity_poly.entity_id
_entity_poly.type
_entity_poly.pdbx_seq_one_letter_code
_entity_poly.pdbx_strand_id
1 'polypeptide(L)'
;MFTGALTSSPGLAAALEQVAHNGPEAEALVGFGYAVGYIPGVLIVVMGMQLIPIIFRLDTEKENRTFCEDLEINPDEEGFTGGRFRLLEFFIVISAGYLLGTLKIPLGTLGRVGLGSTGGILAAGLILGFKGHIGPLDFRMPTAVLTTVRELGIVLFLSVVGLRYGYSAVASMGTGGLPLLVLSIGVAFLSISIGYLFGRYILKLNWILLAGALCGAMTSTPGLGAAVEATGCDDVAAGYGAVYPAALLSMVLFTILLSIFT
;
A
#
# COMPACT_ATOMS: atom_id res chain seq x y z
N MET A 1 14.36 -8.65 3.16
CA MET A 1 13.69 -9.65 2.28
C MET A 1 12.18 -9.67 2.47
N PHE A 2 11.65 -9.97 3.67
CA PHE A 2 10.20 -9.97 3.93
C PHE A 2 9.53 -8.63 3.59
N THR A 3 10.19 -7.52 3.93
CA THR A 3 9.79 -6.17 3.56
C THR A 3 9.73 -5.95 2.06
N GLY A 4 10.59 -6.61 1.28
CA GLY A 4 10.54 -6.60 -0.18
C GLY A 4 9.37 -7.42 -0.71
N ALA A 5 9.23 -8.68 -0.28
CA ALA A 5 8.13 -9.55 -0.71
C ALA A 5 6.74 -8.95 -0.43
N LEU A 6 6.62 -8.19 0.66
CA LEU A 6 5.43 -7.47 1.07
C LEU A 6 5.46 -5.99 0.69
N THR A 7 6.32 -5.60 -0.26
CA THR A 7 6.42 -4.27 -0.88
C THR A 7 6.43 -3.08 0.08
N SER A 8 6.89 -3.29 1.31
CA SER A 8 6.81 -2.35 2.42
C SER A 8 8.06 -1.49 2.55
N SER A 9 8.01 -0.28 1.99
CA SER A 9 9.11 0.69 2.09
C SER A 9 9.36 1.18 3.53
N PRO A 10 8.33 1.40 4.39
CA PRO A 10 8.58 1.75 5.79
C PRO A 10 9.17 0.59 6.59
N GLY A 11 8.80 -0.66 6.29
CA GLY A 11 9.47 -1.83 6.87
C GLY A 11 10.95 -1.89 6.50
N LEU A 12 11.31 -1.54 5.25
CA LEU A 12 12.71 -1.41 4.86
C LEU A 12 13.44 -0.33 5.66
N ALA A 13 12.83 0.86 5.82
CA ALA A 13 13.45 1.95 6.57
C ALA A 13 13.73 1.54 8.03
N ALA A 14 12.77 0.86 8.68
CA ALA A 14 12.96 0.32 10.02
C ALA A 14 14.11 -0.72 10.06
N ALA A 15 14.14 -1.64 9.09
CA ALA A 15 15.21 -2.64 9.01
C ALA A 15 16.60 -2.02 8.82
N LEU A 16 16.71 -0.98 7.97
CA LEU A 16 17.96 -0.25 7.74
C LEU A 16 18.43 0.51 8.98
N GLU A 17 17.52 1.19 9.70
CA GLU A 17 17.86 1.93 10.93
C GLU A 17 18.45 1.00 12.01
N GLN A 18 18.04 -0.27 12.04
CA GLN A 18 18.55 -1.25 12.99
C GLN A 18 19.92 -1.83 12.61
N VAL A 19 20.15 -2.10 11.33
CA VAL A 19 21.45 -2.63 10.87
C VAL A 19 22.49 -1.54 10.65
N ALA A 20 22.11 -0.26 10.74
CA ALA A 20 23.03 0.87 10.59
C ALA A 20 24.20 0.84 11.57
N HIS A 21 24.00 0.26 12.76
CA HIS A 21 25.04 0.08 13.76
C HIS A 21 26.06 -1.02 13.39
N ASN A 22 25.68 -1.95 12.52
CA ASN A 22 26.49 -3.10 12.11
C ASN A 22 27.38 -2.79 10.89
N GLY A 23 27.33 -1.56 10.38
CA GLY A 23 28.17 -1.07 9.29
C GLY A 23 27.51 -1.13 7.91
N PRO A 24 28.14 -0.50 6.90
CA PRO A 24 27.55 -0.31 5.57
C PRO A 24 27.32 -1.61 4.79
N GLU A 25 28.04 -2.68 5.13
CA GLU A 25 27.86 -3.99 4.50
C GLU A 25 26.52 -4.64 4.89
N ALA A 26 26.10 -4.48 6.15
CA ALA A 26 24.81 -4.99 6.63
C ALA A 26 23.63 -4.24 6.01
N GLU A 27 23.73 -2.91 5.88
CA GLU A 27 22.75 -2.08 5.16
C GLU A 27 22.61 -2.50 3.69
N ALA A 28 23.74 -2.74 3.01
CA ALA A 28 23.75 -3.18 1.62
C ALA A 28 23.05 -4.54 1.45
N LEU A 29 23.26 -5.48 2.39
CA LEU A 29 22.61 -6.79 2.37
C LEU A 29 21.08 -6.70 2.55
N VAL A 30 20.62 -5.85 3.49
CA VAL A 30 19.19 -5.59 3.72
C VAL A 30 18.56 -4.94 2.50
N GLY A 31 19.21 -3.92 1.94
CA GLY A 31 18.77 -3.22 0.73
C GLY A 31 18.68 -4.16 -0.47
N PHE A 32 19.68 -5.01 -0.67
CA PHE A 32 19.68 -6.04 -1.72
C PHE A 32 18.51 -7.01 -1.55
N GLY A 33 18.32 -7.57 -0.35
CA GLY A 33 17.22 -8.49 -0.08
C GLY A 33 15.84 -7.85 -0.23
N TYR A 34 15.69 -6.54 0.00
CA TYR A 34 14.48 -5.81 -0.34
C TYR A 34 14.30 -5.68 -1.85
N ALA A 35 15.32 -5.23 -2.57
CA ALA A 35 15.24 -4.99 -4.01
C ALA A 35 14.89 -6.28 -4.78
N VAL A 36 15.52 -7.41 -4.42
CA VAL A 36 15.23 -8.72 -5.02
C VAL A 36 13.80 -9.19 -4.71
N GLY A 37 13.31 -8.94 -3.49
CA GLY A 37 11.98 -9.37 -3.09
C GLY A 37 10.84 -8.46 -3.57
N TYR A 38 11.12 -7.18 -3.80
CA TYR A 38 10.13 -6.17 -4.16
C TYR A 38 9.41 -6.49 -5.47
N ILE A 39 10.17 -6.88 -6.49
CA ILE A 39 9.65 -7.13 -7.83
C ILE A 39 8.70 -8.35 -7.88
N PRO A 40 9.08 -9.54 -7.38
CA PRO A 40 8.12 -10.65 -7.31
C PRO A 40 6.92 -10.33 -6.41
N GLY A 41 7.12 -9.55 -5.33
CA GLY A 41 6.03 -9.08 -4.48
C GLY A 41 4.99 -8.24 -5.23
N VAL A 42 5.45 -7.21 -5.96
CA VAL A 42 4.59 -6.37 -6.81
C VAL A 42 3.90 -7.19 -7.89
N LEU A 43 4.63 -8.08 -8.58
CA LEU A 43 4.07 -8.91 -9.63
C LEU A 43 2.94 -9.80 -9.11
N ILE A 44 3.13 -10.44 -7.95
CA ILE A 44 2.13 -11.35 -7.38
C ILE A 44 0.90 -10.60 -6.91
N VAL A 45 1.04 -9.43 -6.28
CA VAL A 45 -0.14 -8.67 -5.85
C VAL A 45 -0.91 -8.11 -7.05
N VAL A 46 -0.22 -7.58 -8.06
CA VAL A 46 -0.85 -7.10 -9.30
C VAL A 46 -1.57 -8.23 -10.03
N MET A 47 -0.89 -9.36 -10.27
CA MET A 47 -1.52 -10.52 -10.88
C MET A 47 -2.66 -11.08 -10.02
N GLY A 48 -2.49 -11.09 -8.70
CA GLY A 48 -3.51 -11.56 -7.77
C GLY A 48 -4.80 -10.75 -7.86
N MET A 49 -4.71 -9.42 -7.98
CA MET A 49 -5.89 -8.56 -8.14
C MET A 49 -6.66 -8.83 -9.44
N GLN A 50 -5.96 -9.25 -10.50
CA GLN A 50 -6.59 -9.61 -11.78
C GLN A 50 -7.06 -11.07 -11.82
N LEU A 51 -6.31 -11.99 -11.22
CA LEU A 51 -6.56 -13.44 -11.30
C LEU A 51 -7.57 -13.94 -10.27
N ILE A 52 -7.56 -13.44 -9.04
CA ILE A 52 -8.49 -13.87 -7.98
C ILE A 52 -9.97 -13.74 -8.43
N PRO A 53 -10.45 -12.61 -8.98
CA PRO A 53 -11.84 -12.49 -9.39
C PRO A 53 -12.19 -13.47 -10.53
N ILE A 54 -11.25 -13.74 -11.43
CA ILE A 54 -11.42 -14.72 -12.51
C ILE A 54 -11.49 -16.15 -11.96
N ILE A 55 -10.55 -16.53 -11.09
CA ILE A 55 -10.44 -17.88 -10.52
C ILE A 55 -11.68 -18.22 -9.68
N PHE A 56 -12.11 -17.29 -8.84
CA PHE A 56 -13.26 -17.48 -7.95
C PHE A 56 -14.59 -17.07 -8.58
N ARG A 57 -14.59 -16.67 -9.86
CA ARG A 57 -15.76 -16.20 -10.61
C ARG A 57 -16.55 -15.15 -9.83
N LEU A 58 -15.84 -14.17 -9.28
CA LEU A 58 -16.42 -13.05 -8.56
C LEU A 58 -17.05 -12.11 -9.58
N ASP A 59 -18.32 -11.78 -9.36
CA ASP A 59 -19.03 -10.79 -10.15
C ASP A 59 -18.83 -9.42 -9.50
N THR A 60 -17.77 -8.73 -9.92
CA THR A 60 -17.36 -7.47 -9.31
C THR A 60 -18.43 -6.39 -9.42
N GLU A 61 -19.20 -6.38 -10.52
CA GLU A 61 -20.23 -5.39 -10.76
C GLU A 61 -21.43 -5.61 -9.83
N LYS A 62 -21.86 -6.87 -9.64
CA LYS A 62 -22.88 -7.21 -8.63
C LYS A 62 -22.40 -6.94 -7.22
N GLU A 63 -21.16 -7.30 -6.91
CA GLU A 63 -20.58 -7.04 -5.60
C GLU A 63 -20.49 -5.54 -5.32
N ASN A 64 -20.16 -4.71 -6.31
CA ASN A 64 -20.20 -3.25 -6.14
C ASN A 64 -21.61 -2.77 -5.82
N ARG A 65 -22.59 -3.23 -6.60
CA ARG A 65 -23.98 -2.78 -6.42
C ARG A 65 -24.53 -3.19 -5.06
N THR A 66 -24.27 -4.41 -4.60
CA THR A 66 -24.67 -4.86 -3.26
C THR A 66 -23.95 -4.05 -2.17
N PHE A 67 -22.68 -3.71 -2.36
CA PHE A 67 -21.95 -2.87 -1.40
C PHE A 67 -22.53 -1.45 -1.29
N CYS A 68 -22.91 -0.84 -2.42
CA CYS A 68 -23.59 0.46 -2.44
C CYS A 68 -24.98 0.37 -1.78
N GLU A 69 -25.76 -0.65 -2.13
CA GLU A 69 -27.07 -0.93 -1.50
C GLU A 69 -26.96 -1.10 0.02
N ASP A 70 -25.98 -1.88 0.51
CA ASP A 70 -25.76 -2.15 1.93
C ASP A 70 -25.34 -0.91 2.74
N LEU A 71 -24.71 0.08 2.10
CA LEU A 71 -24.26 1.32 2.72
C LEU A 71 -25.24 2.48 2.53
N GLU A 72 -26.42 2.24 1.94
CA GLU A 72 -27.37 3.28 1.51
C GLU A 72 -26.71 4.35 0.61
N ILE A 73 -25.64 3.97 -0.09
CA ILE A 73 -24.96 4.80 -1.08
C ILE A 73 -25.67 4.55 -2.41
N ASN A 74 -26.15 5.61 -3.06
CA ASN A 74 -26.80 5.46 -4.36
C ASN A 74 -25.77 4.90 -5.37
N PRO A 75 -25.99 3.72 -5.98
CA PRO A 75 -25.03 3.15 -6.94
C PRO A 75 -24.87 4.02 -8.19
N ASP A 76 -25.86 4.90 -8.45
CA ASP A 76 -25.86 5.87 -9.54
C ASP A 76 -25.36 7.27 -9.12
N GLU A 77 -25.06 7.50 -7.82
CA GLU A 77 -24.38 8.72 -7.39
C GLU A 77 -22.88 8.59 -7.70
N GLU A 78 -22.44 9.26 -8.77
CA GLU A 78 -21.02 9.50 -8.99
C GLU A 78 -20.41 10.08 -7.71
N GLY A 79 -19.37 9.41 -7.17
CA GLY A 79 -18.72 9.83 -5.92
C GLY A 79 -18.38 11.32 -5.95
N PHE A 80 -18.45 12.00 -4.80
CA PHE A 80 -18.34 13.46 -4.62
C PHE A 80 -17.96 14.24 -5.90
N THR A 81 -18.95 14.73 -6.62
CA THR A 81 -18.79 15.55 -7.83
C THR A 81 -18.82 17.06 -7.53
N GLY A 82 -19.18 17.42 -6.30
CA GLY A 82 -19.18 18.79 -5.81
C GLY A 82 -17.77 19.35 -5.61
N GLY A 83 -17.64 20.67 -5.60
CA GLY A 83 -16.39 21.34 -5.25
C GLY A 83 -15.42 21.56 -6.42
N ARG A 84 -14.50 22.52 -6.24
CA ARG A 84 -13.42 22.79 -7.19
C ARG A 84 -12.13 22.22 -6.60
N PHE A 85 -11.37 21.48 -7.39
CA PHE A 85 -10.01 21.13 -7.00
C PHE A 85 -9.19 22.41 -6.85
N ARG A 86 -8.77 22.74 -5.62
CA ARG A 86 -7.80 23.81 -5.38
C ARG A 86 -6.49 23.19 -4.93
N LEU A 87 -5.41 23.54 -5.64
CA LEU A 87 -4.06 23.10 -5.30
C LEU A 87 -3.67 23.43 -3.85
N LEU A 88 -4.27 24.47 -3.26
CA LEU A 88 -4.00 24.90 -1.90
C LEU A 88 -4.33 23.79 -0.89
N GLU A 89 -5.53 23.20 -0.96
CA GLU A 89 -5.93 22.14 -0.02
C GLU A 89 -5.08 20.89 -0.20
N PHE A 90 -4.80 20.53 -1.45
CA PHE A 90 -3.91 19.42 -1.77
C PHE A 90 -2.50 19.60 -1.19
N PHE A 91 -1.94 20.80 -1.32
CA PHE A 91 -0.62 21.13 -0.76
C PHE A 91 -0.63 21.14 0.78
N ILE A 92 -1.72 21.60 1.40
CA ILE A 92 -1.89 21.56 2.86
C ILE A 92 -1.91 20.11 3.35
N VAL A 93 -2.67 19.23 2.69
CA VAL A 93 -2.71 17.80 3.04
C VAL A 93 -1.33 17.17 2.93
N ILE A 94 -0.61 17.40 1.83
CA ILE A 94 0.75 16.87 1.63
C ILE A 94 1.70 17.42 2.69
N SER A 95 1.68 18.73 2.95
CA SER A 95 2.60 19.38 3.89
C SER A 95 2.35 18.93 5.32
N ALA A 96 1.08 18.93 5.75
CA ALA A 96 0.68 18.45 7.08
C ALA A 96 0.98 16.97 7.24
N GLY A 97 0.73 16.17 6.21
CA GLY A 97 1.02 14.75 6.19
C GLY A 97 2.50 14.41 6.19
N TYR A 98 3.32 15.16 5.47
CA TYR A 98 4.77 15.04 5.51
C TYR A 98 5.29 15.38 6.92
N LEU A 99 4.84 16.49 7.51
CA LEU A 99 5.18 16.87 8.89
C LEU A 99 4.79 15.75 9.87
N LEU A 100 3.55 15.25 9.79
CA LEU A 100 3.07 14.14 10.60
C LEU A 100 3.92 12.87 10.40
N GLY A 101 4.31 12.57 9.16
CA GLY A 101 5.14 11.41 8.81
C GLY A 101 6.57 11.49 9.32
N THR A 102 7.10 12.72 9.45
CA THR A 102 8.44 12.97 10.01
C THR A 102 8.47 12.94 11.53
N LEU A 103 7.31 13.00 12.21
CA LEU A 103 7.24 12.83 13.66
C LEU A 103 7.65 11.40 14.01
N LYS A 104 8.86 11.29 14.57
CA LYS A 104 9.36 10.05 15.16
C LYS A 104 8.95 10.01 16.63
N ILE A 105 8.06 9.10 16.98
CA ILE A 105 7.70 8.83 18.37
C ILE A 105 8.84 7.99 18.98
N PRO A 106 9.53 8.48 20.01
CA PRO A 106 10.56 7.69 20.68
C PRO A 106 9.88 6.60 21.52
N LEU A 107 9.95 5.35 21.08
CA LEU A 107 9.55 4.20 21.89
C LEU A 107 10.76 3.74 22.72
N GLY A 108 11.16 4.55 23.72
CA GLY A 108 12.12 4.16 24.76
C GLY A 108 13.28 3.28 24.28
N THR A 109 13.33 2.03 24.75
CA THR A 109 14.38 1.03 24.47
C THR A 109 14.28 0.35 23.10
N LEU A 110 13.20 0.57 22.34
CA LEU A 110 12.88 -0.09 21.06
C LEU A 110 13.19 0.79 19.84
N GLY A 111 13.76 1.99 20.05
CA GLY A 111 14.14 2.91 18.99
C GLY A 111 13.09 3.98 18.68
N ARG A 112 13.22 4.62 17.51
CA ARG A 112 12.34 5.69 17.04
C ARG A 112 11.39 5.14 15.97
N VAL A 113 10.10 5.13 16.24
CA VAL A 113 9.08 4.70 15.27
C VAL A 113 8.42 5.93 14.65
N GLY A 114 8.45 6.01 13.33
CA GLY A 114 7.73 7.03 12.57
C GLY A 114 6.74 6.36 11.61
N LEU A 115 5.66 7.08 11.29
CA LEU A 115 4.70 6.66 10.26
C LEU A 115 5.34 6.66 8.85
N GLY A 116 6.46 7.38 8.69
CA GLY A 116 7.08 7.63 7.40
C GLY A 116 6.28 8.65 6.59
N SER A 117 6.90 9.22 5.56
CA SER A 117 6.25 10.21 4.70
C SER A 117 4.94 9.67 4.10
N THR A 118 4.93 8.42 3.63
CA THR A 118 3.74 7.80 3.01
C THR A 118 2.62 7.57 4.03
N GLY A 119 2.94 7.04 5.22
CA GLY A 119 1.95 6.82 6.27
C GLY A 119 1.37 8.12 6.83
N GLY A 120 2.22 9.14 7.01
CA GLY A 120 1.80 10.47 7.46
C GLY A 120 0.90 11.19 6.45
N ILE A 121 1.25 11.15 5.16
CA ILE A 121 0.41 11.72 4.08
C ILE A 121 -0.94 11.02 4.01
N LEU A 122 -0.97 9.68 4.10
CA LEU A 122 -2.22 8.93 4.08
C LEU A 122 -3.09 9.24 5.31
N ALA A 123 -2.50 9.27 6.51
CA ALA A 123 -3.22 9.60 7.74
C ALA A 123 -3.80 11.03 7.68
N ALA A 124 -3.02 12.01 7.23
CA ALA A 124 -3.49 13.38 7.06
C ALA A 124 -4.62 13.47 6.01
N GLY A 125 -4.47 12.79 4.88
CA GLY A 125 -5.51 12.72 3.84
C GLY A 125 -6.81 12.11 4.35
N LEU A 126 -6.72 11.03 5.15
CA LEU A 126 -7.90 10.39 5.74
C LEU A 126 -8.59 11.28 6.78
N ILE A 127 -7.82 11.89 7.69
CA ILE A 127 -8.36 12.76 8.75
C ILE A 127 -9.00 14.03 8.14
N LEU A 128 -8.30 14.69 7.23
CA LEU A 128 -8.78 15.93 6.60
C LEU A 128 -9.93 15.65 5.62
N GLY A 129 -9.85 14.56 4.87
CA GLY A 129 -10.92 14.12 3.96
C GLY A 129 -12.20 13.68 4.70
N PHE A 130 -12.06 13.00 5.85
CA PHE A 130 -13.19 12.66 6.71
C PHE A 130 -13.87 13.90 7.28
N LYS A 131 -13.08 14.87 7.76
CA LYS A 131 -13.61 16.15 8.26
C LYS A 131 -14.30 16.96 7.16
N GLY A 132 -13.89 16.76 5.90
CA GLY A 132 -14.51 17.32 4.70
C GLY A 132 -14.21 18.80 4.54
N HIS A 133 -14.77 19.65 5.41
CA HIS A 133 -14.65 21.10 5.32
C HIS A 133 -14.09 21.68 6.62
N ILE A 134 -13.12 22.57 6.51
CA ILE A 134 -12.60 23.35 7.66
C ILE A 134 -12.63 24.83 7.26
N GLY A 135 -13.68 25.53 7.67
CA GLY A 135 -13.88 26.93 7.27
C GLY A 135 -14.07 27.07 5.75
N PRO A 136 -13.26 27.89 5.04
CA PRO A 136 -13.35 28.05 3.59
C PRO A 136 -12.64 26.95 2.78
N LEU A 137 -11.89 26.06 3.45
CA LEU A 137 -11.13 24.99 2.82
C LEU A 137 -11.98 23.72 2.72
N ASP A 138 -11.99 23.13 1.53
CA ASP A 138 -12.67 21.87 1.23
C ASP A 138 -11.61 20.84 0.88
N PHE A 139 -11.49 19.81 1.71
CA PHE A 139 -10.50 18.75 1.56
C PHE A 139 -11.03 17.55 0.78
N ARG A 140 -12.27 17.62 0.27
CA ARG A 140 -12.80 16.63 -0.64
C ARG A 140 -12.49 17.04 -2.08
N MET A 141 -11.98 16.08 -2.83
CA MET A 141 -11.60 16.26 -4.22
C MET A 141 -12.64 15.60 -5.11
N PRO A 142 -13.05 16.21 -6.22
CA PRO A 142 -13.95 15.56 -7.15
C PRO A 142 -13.38 14.23 -7.62
N THR A 143 -14.19 13.17 -7.65
CA THR A 143 -13.73 11.79 -7.93
C THR A 143 -12.94 11.71 -9.23
N ALA A 144 -13.44 12.32 -10.31
CA ALA A 144 -12.74 12.37 -11.60
C ALA A 144 -11.31 12.94 -11.53
N VAL A 145 -11.11 14.01 -10.73
CA VAL A 145 -9.79 14.60 -10.55
C VAL A 145 -8.91 13.72 -9.66
N LEU A 146 -9.48 13.12 -8.62
CA LEU A 146 -8.78 12.17 -7.74
C LEU A 146 -8.27 10.95 -8.52
N THR A 147 -9.13 10.34 -9.35
CA THR A 147 -8.80 9.18 -10.20
C THR A 147 -7.67 9.56 -11.17
N THR A 148 -7.78 10.71 -11.84
CA THR A 148 -6.74 11.20 -12.76
C THR A 148 -5.40 11.42 -12.05
N VAL A 149 -5.40 12.07 -10.87
CA VAL A 149 -4.18 12.32 -10.10
C VAL A 149 -3.57 11.01 -9.58
N ARG A 150 -4.41 10.05 -9.15
CA ARG A 150 -3.97 8.73 -8.70
C ARG A 150 -3.33 7.94 -9.83
N GLU A 151 -3.96 7.86 -10.99
CA GLU A 151 -3.44 7.15 -12.16
C GLU A 151 -2.09 7.73 -12.61
N LEU A 152 -1.99 9.06 -12.72
CA LEU A 152 -0.72 9.72 -13.03
C LEU A 152 0.35 9.40 -11.99
N GLY A 153 0.01 9.42 -10.69
CA GLY A 153 0.93 9.07 -9.61
C GLY A 153 1.42 7.62 -9.71
N ILE A 154 0.52 6.67 -9.97
CA ILE A 154 0.84 5.25 -10.13
C ILE A 154 1.72 5.03 -11.37
N VAL A 155 1.39 5.61 -12.52
CA VAL A 155 2.18 5.49 -13.76
C VAL A 155 3.59 6.04 -13.57
N LEU A 156 3.73 7.22 -12.97
CA LEU A 156 5.04 7.82 -12.67
C LEU A 156 5.83 6.97 -11.67
N PHE A 157 5.17 6.49 -10.61
CA PHE A 157 5.80 5.63 -9.61
C PHE A 157 6.33 4.31 -10.21
N LEU A 158 5.49 3.57 -10.93
CA LEU A 158 5.90 2.33 -11.59
C LEU A 158 7.02 2.56 -12.61
N SER A 159 6.96 3.67 -13.36
CA SER A 159 8.02 4.03 -14.32
C SER A 159 9.36 4.22 -13.63
N VAL A 160 9.40 4.97 -12.52
CA VAL A 160 10.63 5.21 -11.76
C VAL A 160 11.15 3.92 -11.11
N VAL A 161 10.28 3.10 -10.53
CA VAL A 161 10.66 1.82 -9.93
C VAL A 161 11.24 0.88 -10.97
N GLY A 162 10.59 0.75 -12.14
CA GLY A 162 11.05 -0.07 -13.24
C GLY A 162 12.41 0.37 -13.77
N LEU A 163 12.63 1.68 -13.96
CA LEU A 163 13.90 2.22 -14.41
C LEU A 163 15.02 2.06 -13.37
N ARG A 164 14.73 2.26 -12.07
CA ARG A 164 15.73 2.18 -11.00
C ARG A 164 16.14 0.75 -10.67
N TYR A 165 15.19 -0.17 -10.58
CA TYR A 165 15.41 -1.50 -10.03
C TYR A 165 15.29 -2.63 -11.06
N GLY A 166 14.81 -2.36 -12.28
CA GLY A 166 14.64 -3.37 -13.33
C GLY A 166 15.95 -4.09 -13.68
N TYR A 167 17.06 -3.36 -13.81
CA TYR A 167 18.37 -3.98 -14.06
C TYR A 167 18.85 -4.83 -12.88
N SER A 168 18.75 -4.31 -11.65
CA SER A 168 19.11 -5.05 -10.43
C SER A 168 18.32 -6.35 -10.28
N ALA A 169 17.06 -6.36 -10.71
CA ALA A 169 16.23 -7.56 -10.75
C ALA A 169 16.85 -8.66 -11.62
N VAL A 170 17.14 -8.32 -12.87
CA VAL A 170 17.67 -9.27 -13.85
C VAL A 170 19.09 -9.70 -13.45
N ALA A 171 19.91 -8.76 -12.99
CA ALA A 171 21.25 -9.05 -12.52
C ALA A 171 21.25 -10.00 -11.30
N SER A 172 20.30 -9.84 -10.38
CA SER A 172 20.20 -10.69 -9.18
C SER A 172 19.90 -12.16 -9.47
N MET A 173 19.31 -12.47 -10.64
CA MET A 173 19.08 -13.85 -11.08
C MET A 173 20.40 -14.59 -11.40
N GLY A 174 21.46 -13.86 -11.78
CA GLY A 174 22.75 -14.43 -12.15
C GLY A 174 23.75 -14.61 -11.00
N THR A 175 23.57 -13.92 -9.87
CA THR A 175 24.59 -13.82 -8.81
C THR A 175 24.18 -14.45 -7.47
N GLY A 176 23.32 -15.47 -7.49
CA GLY A 176 22.88 -16.17 -6.28
C GLY A 176 21.66 -15.57 -5.57
N GLY A 177 20.95 -14.63 -6.20
CA GLY A 177 19.67 -14.10 -5.71
C GLY A 177 18.46 -15.02 -5.97
N LEU A 178 18.66 -16.14 -6.67
CA LEU A 178 17.61 -17.08 -7.07
C LEU A 178 16.84 -17.69 -5.87
N PRO A 179 17.49 -18.12 -4.77
CA PRO A 179 16.78 -18.59 -3.58
C PRO A 179 15.95 -17.49 -2.92
N LEU A 180 16.46 -16.24 -2.89
CA LEU A 180 15.73 -15.09 -2.36
C LEU A 180 14.50 -14.78 -3.22
N LEU A 181 14.62 -14.88 -4.54
CA LEU A 181 13.50 -14.65 -5.46
C LEU A 181 12.39 -15.68 -5.23
N VAL A 182 12.72 -16.97 -5.17
CA VAL A 182 11.74 -18.06 -4.94
C VAL A 182 11.05 -17.90 -3.58
N LEU A 183 11.81 -17.62 -2.53
CA LEU A 183 11.24 -17.43 -1.20
C LEU A 183 10.39 -16.15 -1.13
N SER A 184 10.74 -15.07 -1.83
CA SER A 184 9.90 -13.88 -1.95
C SER A 184 8.59 -14.15 -2.68
N ILE A 185 8.62 -14.94 -3.76
CA ILE A 185 7.41 -15.40 -4.45
C ILE A 185 6.52 -16.16 -3.47
N GLY A 186 7.08 -17.12 -2.74
CA GLY A 186 6.34 -17.91 -1.76
C GLY A 186 5.67 -17.05 -0.69
N VAL A 187 6.41 -16.10 -0.10
CA VAL A 187 5.87 -15.20 0.94
C VAL A 187 4.75 -14.30 0.40
N ALA A 188 4.93 -13.70 -0.77
CA ALA A 188 3.92 -12.82 -1.37
C ALA A 188 2.65 -13.60 -1.74
N PHE A 189 2.81 -14.77 -2.36
CA PHE A 189 1.69 -15.64 -2.74
C PHE A 189 0.94 -16.16 -1.52
N LEU A 190 1.66 -16.57 -0.47
CA LEU A 190 1.04 -17.02 0.76
C LEU A 190 0.28 -15.89 1.45
N SER A 191 0.85 -14.68 1.48
CA SER A 191 0.23 -13.53 2.13
C SER A 191 -1.07 -13.11 1.46
N ILE A 192 -1.09 -13.04 0.12
CA ILE A 192 -2.32 -12.69 -0.60
C ILE A 192 -3.38 -13.79 -0.48
N SER A 193 -2.95 -15.05 -0.51
CA SER A 193 -3.85 -16.20 -0.41
C SER A 193 -4.49 -16.30 0.98
N ILE A 194 -3.69 -16.20 2.05
CA ILE A 194 -4.20 -16.19 3.43
C ILE A 194 -5.08 -14.96 3.65
N GLY A 195 -4.64 -13.78 3.22
CA GLY A 195 -5.42 -12.55 3.35
C GLY A 195 -6.77 -12.66 2.66
N TYR A 196 -6.81 -13.18 1.43
CA TYR A 196 -8.05 -13.38 0.68
C TYR A 196 -8.97 -14.37 1.38
N LEU A 197 -8.46 -15.55 1.76
CA LEU A 197 -9.25 -16.58 2.42
C LEU A 197 -9.83 -16.06 3.75
N PHE A 198 -9.00 -15.39 4.55
CA PHE A 198 -9.42 -14.83 5.82
C PHE A 198 -10.46 -13.71 5.63
N GLY A 199 -10.17 -12.75 4.74
CA GLY A 199 -11.06 -11.62 4.49
C GLY A 199 -12.40 -12.05 3.89
N ARG A 200 -12.40 -13.02 2.96
CA ARG A 200 -13.61 -13.45 2.27
C ARG A 200 -14.46 -14.43 3.09
N TYR A 201 -13.85 -15.42 3.73
CA TYR A 201 -14.62 -16.48 4.40
C TYR A 201 -14.87 -16.20 5.88
N ILE A 202 -13.96 -15.52 6.57
CA ILE A 202 -14.10 -15.24 8.01
C ILE A 202 -14.71 -13.85 8.22
N LEU A 203 -14.14 -12.82 7.60
CA LEU A 203 -14.65 -11.44 7.73
C LEU A 203 -15.82 -11.13 6.79
N LYS A 204 -16.11 -12.02 5.81
CA LYS A 204 -17.20 -11.89 4.83
C LYS A 204 -17.18 -10.55 4.09
N LEU A 205 -15.98 -10.06 3.78
CA LEU A 205 -15.80 -8.80 3.07
C LEU A 205 -16.15 -8.93 1.58
N ASN A 206 -16.73 -7.86 1.04
CA ASN A 206 -16.91 -7.65 -0.39
C ASN A 206 -15.55 -7.58 -1.11
N TRP A 207 -15.46 -8.06 -2.34
CA TRP A 207 -14.23 -8.07 -3.15
C TRP A 207 -13.62 -6.68 -3.32
N ILE A 208 -14.41 -5.62 -3.48
CA ILE A 208 -13.90 -4.27 -3.73
C ILE A 208 -13.12 -3.76 -2.52
N LEU A 209 -13.74 -3.85 -1.34
CA LEU A 209 -13.10 -3.47 -0.08
C LEU A 209 -11.94 -4.43 0.25
N LEU A 210 -12.11 -5.73 -0.02
CA LEU A 210 -11.11 -6.75 0.24
C LEU A 210 -9.87 -6.59 -0.65
N ALA A 211 -10.03 -6.34 -1.95
CA ALA A 211 -8.95 -6.08 -2.88
C ALA A 211 -8.12 -4.88 -2.42
N GLY A 212 -8.80 -3.80 -2.02
CA GLY A 212 -8.18 -2.63 -1.40
C GLY A 212 -7.42 -2.97 -0.12
N ALA A 213 -8.07 -3.70 0.79
CA ALA A 213 -7.49 -4.13 2.05
C ALA A 213 -6.25 -5.03 1.86
N LEU A 214 -6.27 -5.94 0.89
CA LEU A 214 -5.13 -6.81 0.54
C LEU A 214 -3.95 -5.98 0.03
N CYS A 215 -4.22 -5.03 -0.87
CA CYS A 215 -3.20 -4.10 -1.37
C CYS A 215 -2.65 -3.22 -0.24
N GLY A 216 -3.50 -2.75 0.68
CA GLY A 216 -3.12 -1.97 1.85
C GLY A 216 -2.29 -2.77 2.85
N ALA A 217 -2.66 -4.03 3.11
CA ALA A 217 -1.93 -4.95 3.98
C ALA A 217 -0.54 -5.29 3.42
N MET A 218 -0.45 -5.51 2.10
CA MET A 218 0.82 -5.65 1.40
C MET A 218 1.47 -4.29 1.13
N THR A 219 0.93 -3.17 1.59
CA THR A 219 1.47 -1.82 1.36
C THR A 219 1.80 -1.50 -0.11
N SER A 220 1.13 -2.15 -1.05
CA SER A 220 1.44 -2.12 -2.48
C SER A 220 0.54 -1.14 -3.22
N THR A 221 1.06 0.06 -3.48
CA THR A 221 0.40 1.05 -4.33
C THR A 221 0.21 0.58 -5.78
N PRO A 222 1.16 -0.16 -6.41
CA PRO A 222 0.91 -0.80 -7.70
C PRO A 222 -0.23 -1.82 -7.68
N GLY A 223 -0.34 -2.60 -6.59
CA GLY A 223 -1.46 -3.51 -6.39
C GLY A 223 -2.80 -2.78 -6.34
N LEU A 224 -2.86 -1.63 -5.66
CA LEU A 224 -4.06 -0.77 -5.64
C LEU A 224 -4.45 -0.32 -7.05
N GLY A 225 -3.49 0.10 -7.88
CA GLY A 225 -3.76 0.45 -9.28
C GLY A 225 -4.37 -0.72 -10.06
N ALA A 226 -3.77 -1.90 -9.94
CA ALA A 226 -4.27 -3.12 -10.58
C ALA A 226 -5.65 -3.54 -10.06
N ALA A 227 -5.94 -3.32 -8.78
CA ALA A 227 -7.24 -3.60 -8.17
C ALA A 227 -8.32 -2.64 -8.70
N VAL A 228 -8.01 -1.34 -8.81
CA VAL A 228 -8.93 -0.36 -9.41
C VAL A 228 -9.21 -0.71 -10.87
N GLU A 229 -8.18 -1.04 -11.65
CA GLU A 229 -8.33 -1.46 -13.05
C GLU A 229 -9.15 -2.75 -13.18
N ALA A 230 -8.90 -3.75 -12.33
CA ALA A 230 -9.61 -5.03 -12.36
C ALA A 230 -11.07 -4.92 -11.90
N THR A 231 -11.39 -3.94 -11.06
CA THR A 231 -12.74 -3.76 -10.50
C THR A 231 -13.55 -2.68 -11.19
N GLY A 232 -12.90 -1.75 -11.88
CA GLY A 232 -13.52 -0.56 -12.47
C GLY A 232 -14.04 0.43 -11.42
N CYS A 233 -13.63 0.31 -10.16
CA CYS A 233 -14.21 1.05 -9.04
C CYS A 233 -13.12 1.73 -8.17
N ASP A 234 -13.33 3.00 -7.85
CA ASP A 234 -12.41 3.78 -7.02
C ASP A 234 -12.54 3.50 -5.51
N ASP A 235 -13.63 2.86 -5.08
CA ASP A 235 -13.90 2.54 -3.67
C ASP A 235 -12.92 1.51 -3.09
N VAL A 236 -12.18 0.81 -3.96
CA VAL A 236 -11.02 0.00 -3.58
C VAL A 236 -10.03 0.82 -2.73
N ALA A 237 -9.87 2.11 -3.01
CA ALA A 237 -8.97 2.98 -2.25
C ALA A 237 -9.42 3.17 -0.79
N ALA A 238 -10.71 3.03 -0.48
CA ALA A 238 -11.19 3.10 0.89
C ALA A 238 -10.67 1.92 1.73
N GLY A 239 -10.72 0.70 1.18
CA GLY A 239 -10.15 -0.49 1.83
C GLY A 239 -8.64 -0.39 2.02
N TYR A 240 -7.93 0.13 1.02
CA TYR A 240 -6.50 0.40 1.11
C TYR A 240 -6.19 1.40 2.24
N GLY A 241 -6.88 2.53 2.26
CA GLY A 241 -6.68 3.59 3.25
C GLY A 241 -6.98 3.15 4.68
N ALA A 242 -7.98 2.29 4.87
CA ALA A 242 -8.35 1.77 6.18
C ALA A 242 -7.28 0.84 6.78
N VAL A 243 -6.69 -0.03 5.96
CA VAL A 243 -5.75 -1.06 6.44
C VAL A 243 -4.30 -0.58 6.44
N TYR A 244 -3.94 0.37 5.57
CA TYR A 244 -2.55 0.78 5.37
C TYR A 244 -1.85 1.30 6.64
N PRO A 245 -2.42 2.22 7.46
CA PRO A 245 -1.76 2.68 8.69
C PRO A 245 -1.51 1.54 9.70
N ALA A 246 -2.46 0.63 9.84
CA ALA A 246 -2.34 -0.53 10.71
C ALA A 246 -1.27 -1.50 10.18
N ALA A 247 -1.23 -1.73 8.87
CA ALA A 247 -0.22 -2.54 8.21
C ALA A 247 1.19 -1.97 8.42
N LEU A 248 1.35 -0.65 8.28
CA LEU A 248 2.62 0.03 8.56
C LEU A 248 3.09 -0.17 9.98
N LEU A 249 2.24 0.10 10.98
CA LEU A 249 2.61 -0.06 12.38
C LEU A 249 2.95 -1.53 12.70
N SER A 250 2.13 -2.46 12.23
CA SER A 250 2.35 -3.90 12.41
C SER A 250 3.69 -4.35 11.81
N MET A 251 4.00 -3.90 10.59
CA MET A 251 5.27 -4.22 9.92
C MET A 251 6.49 -3.69 10.65
N VAL A 252 6.44 -2.44 11.12
CA VAL A 252 7.54 -1.83 11.86
C VAL A 252 7.76 -2.59 13.18
N LEU A 253 6.69 -2.89 13.92
CA LEU A 253 6.77 -3.67 15.16
C LEU A 253 7.31 -5.07 14.91
N PHE A 254 6.87 -5.74 13.85
CA PHE A 254 7.34 -7.07 13.49
C PHE A 254 8.83 -7.08 13.11
N THR A 255 9.27 -6.06 12.36
CA THR A 255 10.69 -5.90 12.00
C THR A 255 11.54 -5.70 13.24
N ILE A 256 11.09 -4.86 14.18
CA ILE A 256 11.77 -4.66 15.47
C ILE A 256 11.81 -5.96 16.26
N LEU A 257 10.71 -6.70 16.34
CA LEU A 257 10.64 -7.96 17.06
C LEU A 257 11.60 -9.00 16.48
N LEU A 258 11.64 -9.16 15.16
CA LEU A 258 12.59 -10.08 14.49
C LEU A 258 14.05 -9.72 14.79
N SER A 259 14.37 -8.44 14.87
CA SER A 259 15.73 -7.99 15.19
C SER A 259 16.16 -8.32 16.63
N ILE A 260 15.23 -8.46 17.57
CA ILE A 260 15.57 -8.86 18.95
C ILE A 260 15.99 -10.34 19.00
N PHE A 261 15.43 -11.15 18.11
CA PHE A 261 15.69 -12.59 18.06
C PHE A 261 16.88 -12.99 17.17
N THR A 262 17.44 -12.05 16.39
CA THR A 262 18.52 -12.30 15.41
C THR A 262 19.78 -11.54 15.79
#